data_AF-A0A256BHK2-F1
#
_entry.id   AF-A0A256BHK2-F1
#
_cell.length_a   1.000
_cell.length_b   1.000
_cell.length_c   1.000
_cell.angle_alpha   90.00
_cell.angle_beta   90.00
_cell.angle_gamma   90.00
#
_symmetry.space_group_name_H-M   'P 1'
#
loop_
_entity.id
_entity.type
_entity.pdbx_description
1 polymer ?
#
loop_
_entity_poly.entity_id
_entity_poly.type
_entity_poly.pdbx_seq_one_letter_code
_entity_poly.pdbx_strand_id
1 'polypeptide(L)'
;MQKFETSKSIIFLVLQEVYWIPEQLRGYCLSDEGLYQPIKNSCSEVLQLRLQQQDYLLSFYRLDNNQKLLTPDELLLASQEATRQAEEANRQAEEANRQAEESEQRARLEKARADRLAEKLRQLGVESADLEDL
;
A
#
# COMPACT_ATOMS: atom_id res chain seq x y z
N MET A 1 40.80 12.70 -68.87
CA MET A 1 41.75 12.98 -67.77
C MET A 1 40.94 13.69 -66.69
N GLN A 2 40.52 13.02 -65.60
CA GLN A 2 41.29 12.77 -64.36
C GLN A 2 41.54 14.13 -63.63
N LYS A 3 41.12 14.44 -62.37
CA LYS A 3 40.96 13.66 -61.13
C LYS A 3 40.31 14.51 -59.98
N PHE A 4 39.54 13.82 -59.12
CA PHE A 4 39.26 13.89 -57.64
C PHE A 4 39.24 15.17 -56.76
N GLU A 5 38.24 15.12 -55.84
CA GLU A 5 38.23 15.49 -54.39
C GLU A 5 38.43 16.97 -53.99
N THR A 6 37.77 17.57 -53.00
CA THR A 6 37.40 17.12 -51.64
C THR A 6 36.45 18.17 -51.00
N SER A 7 35.91 17.83 -49.82
CA SER A 7 35.39 18.72 -48.76
C SER A 7 33.88 18.99 -48.69
N LYS A 8 33.22 18.04 -48.01
CA LYS A 8 32.44 18.26 -46.79
C LYS A 8 32.58 19.69 -46.21
N SER A 9 31.50 20.47 -46.22
CA SER A 9 31.09 21.25 -45.06
C SER A 9 29.72 21.90 -45.28
N ILE A 10 28.74 21.38 -44.54
CA ILE A 10 27.80 22.14 -43.71
C ILE A 10 27.03 23.25 -44.45
N ILE A 11 25.81 22.93 -44.91
CA ILE A 11 24.63 23.74 -44.55
C ILE A 11 23.54 22.76 -44.12
N PHE A 12 23.42 22.64 -42.80
CA PHE A 12 22.33 21.99 -42.10
C PHE A 12 21.07 22.83 -42.30
N LEU A 13 20.13 22.33 -43.10
CA LEU A 13 18.74 22.80 -43.11
C LEU A 13 17.84 21.65 -43.55
N VAL A 14 18.00 20.50 -42.88
CA VAL A 14 16.93 19.52 -42.84
C VAL A 14 15.99 20.01 -41.74
N LEU A 15 14.89 20.61 -42.19
CA LEU A 15 13.62 20.67 -41.47
C LEU A 15 13.33 19.27 -40.95
N GLN A 16 13.75 18.97 -39.73
CA GLN A 16 13.38 17.72 -39.09
C GLN A 16 12.01 17.99 -38.47
N GLU A 17 10.97 17.70 -39.25
CA GLU A 17 9.62 17.54 -38.75
C GLU A 17 9.70 16.75 -37.44
N VAL A 18 9.06 17.28 -36.40
CA VAL A 18 8.90 16.59 -35.12
C VAL A 18 8.06 15.36 -35.44
N TYR A 19 8.74 14.26 -35.79
CA TYR A 19 8.15 12.97 -36.06
C TYR A 19 7.62 12.49 -34.71
N TRP A 20 6.34 12.75 -34.43
CA TRP A 20 5.65 12.01 -33.39
C TRP A 20 5.80 10.54 -33.78
N ILE A 21 6.53 9.75 -33.01
CA ILE A 21 6.65 8.33 -33.29
C ILE A 21 5.25 7.77 -33.01
N PRO A 22 4.51 7.29 -34.03
CA PRO A 22 3.13 6.81 -33.85
C PRO A 22 3.11 5.51 -33.01
N GLU A 23 4.26 4.88 -32.83
CA GLU A 23 4.44 3.68 -32.05
C GLU A 23 4.59 4.05 -30.56
N GLN A 24 3.64 3.54 -29.77
CA GLN A 24 3.60 3.55 -28.31
C GLN A 24 4.98 3.41 -27.67
N LEU A 25 5.21 4.17 -26.60
CA LEU A 25 6.37 4.18 -25.69
C LEU A 25 7.25 2.93 -25.82
N ARG A 26 8.25 2.98 -26.72
CA ARG A 26 9.19 1.87 -26.97
C ARG A 26 10.39 2.03 -26.04
N GLY A 27 10.57 1.08 -25.13
CA GLY A 27 11.74 1.03 -24.25
C GLY A 27 12.99 0.56 -25.01
N TYR A 28 14.17 0.99 -24.57
CA TYR A 28 15.46 0.50 -25.07
C TYR A 28 16.37 0.14 -23.89
N CYS A 29 17.11 -0.96 -24.02
CA CYS A 29 18.20 -1.31 -23.11
C CYS A 29 19.54 -1.14 -23.83
N LEU A 30 20.57 -0.71 -23.09
CA LEU A 30 21.93 -0.64 -23.59
C LEU A 30 22.56 -2.03 -23.46
N SER A 31 23.06 -2.61 -24.56
CA SER A 31 23.81 -3.86 -24.52
C SER A 31 25.27 -3.63 -24.09
N ASP A 32 25.97 -4.71 -23.73
CA ASP A 32 27.40 -4.69 -23.41
C ASP A 32 28.28 -4.21 -24.58
N GLU A 33 27.75 -4.28 -25.80
CA GLU A 33 28.37 -3.81 -27.04
C GLU A 33 28.14 -2.30 -27.28
N GLY A 34 27.48 -1.61 -26.34
CA GLY A 34 27.17 -0.18 -26.42
C GLY A 34 26.04 0.18 -27.40
N LEU A 35 25.25 -0.80 -27.84
CA LEU A 35 24.15 -0.61 -28.78
C LEU A 35 22.80 -0.64 -28.06
N TYR A 36 21.90 0.27 -28.44
CA TYR A 36 20.54 0.29 -27.91
C TYR A 36 19.68 -0.79 -28.58
N GLN A 37 19.16 -1.71 -27.79
CA GLN A 37 18.25 -2.77 -28.23
C GLN A 37 16.82 -2.48 -27.74
N PRO A 38 15.78 -2.65 -28.56
CA PRO A 38 14.41 -2.38 -28.16
C PRO A 38 13.88 -3.43 -27.18
N ILE A 39 13.25 -2.98 -26.10
CA ILE A 39 12.57 -3.83 -25.10
C ILE A 39 11.20 -4.22 -25.66
N LYS A 40 11.02 -5.51 -25.97
CA LYS A 40 9.78 -6.03 -26.58
C LYS A 40 8.67 -6.34 -25.57
N ASN A 41 9.03 -6.62 -24.33
CA ASN A 41 8.14 -7.09 -23.26
C ASN A 41 7.81 -6.00 -22.22
N SER A 42 8.25 -4.76 -22.45
CA SER A 42 8.16 -3.64 -21.50
C SER A 42 8.64 -4.00 -20.08
N CYS A 43 9.59 -4.93 -19.96
CA CYS A 43 10.14 -5.37 -18.68
C CYS A 43 11.64 -5.12 -18.67
N SER A 44 12.15 -4.62 -17.55
CA SER A 44 13.57 -4.47 -17.26
C SER A 44 13.94 -5.42 -16.13
N GLU A 45 14.68 -6.47 -16.45
CA GLU A 45 15.21 -7.43 -15.46
C GLU A 45 16.27 -6.78 -14.56
N VAL A 46 17.07 -5.86 -15.10
CA VAL A 46 18.12 -5.14 -14.35
C VAL A 46 17.50 -4.26 -13.27
N LEU A 47 16.42 -3.54 -13.60
CA LEU A 47 15.73 -2.67 -12.65
C LEU A 47 14.66 -3.42 -11.85
N GLN A 48 14.36 -4.67 -12.20
CA GLN A 48 13.25 -5.45 -11.66
C GLN A 48 11.89 -4.72 -11.80
N LEU A 49 11.68 -4.05 -12.94
CA LEU A 49 10.48 -3.24 -13.21
C LEU A 49 9.78 -3.68 -14.50
N ARG A 50 8.45 -3.64 -14.48
CA ARG A 50 7.58 -3.71 -15.65
C ARG A 50 6.96 -2.34 -15.89
N LEU A 51 6.99 -1.90 -17.12
CA LEU A 51 6.41 -0.65 -17.57
C LEU A 51 5.07 -0.96 -18.24
N GLN A 52 4.03 -0.25 -17.83
CA GLN A 52 2.70 -0.38 -18.41
C GLN A 52 2.17 1.01 -18.73
N GLN A 53 1.77 1.21 -19.99
CA GLN A 53 1.10 2.42 -20.40
C GLN A 53 -0.32 2.43 -19.80
N GLN A 54 -0.65 3.50 -19.10
CA GLN A 54 -1.98 3.74 -18.57
C GLN A 54 -2.41 5.15 -19.00
N ASP A 55 -3.33 5.19 -19.96
CA ASP A 55 -3.78 6.42 -20.63
C ASP A 55 -2.60 7.22 -21.20
N TYR A 56 -2.26 8.33 -20.54
CA TYR A 56 -1.18 9.26 -20.91
C TYR A 56 0.04 9.17 -20.00
N LEU A 57 0.03 8.26 -19.02
CA LEU A 57 1.10 8.08 -18.05
C LEU A 57 1.74 6.70 -18.19
N LEU A 58 3.02 6.65 -17.84
CA LEU A 58 3.78 5.41 -17.76
C LEU A 58 3.80 4.96 -16.30
N SER A 59 3.12 3.86 -16.00
CA SER A 59 3.10 3.25 -14.68
C SER A 59 4.22 2.22 -14.58
N PHE A 60 4.94 2.24 -13.46
CA PHE A 60 5.99 1.28 -13.15
C PHE A 60 5.45 0.27 -12.15
N TYR A 61 5.74 -1.01 -12.36
CA TYR A 61 5.35 -2.10 -11.47
C TYR A 61 6.61 -2.89 -11.12
N ARG A 62 6.76 -3.29 -9.86
CA ARG A 62 7.89 -4.14 -9.48
C ARG A 62 7.65 -5.58 -9.92
N LEU A 63 8.67 -6.27 -10.41
CA LEU A 63 8.56 -7.66 -10.87
C LEU A 63 8.43 -8.68 -9.73
N ASP A 64 8.86 -8.33 -8.52
CA ASP A 64 8.85 -9.21 -7.35
C ASP A 64 7.44 -9.42 -6.78
N ASN A 65 6.65 -8.35 -6.66
CA ASN A 65 5.34 -8.37 -6.02
C ASN A 65 4.21 -7.81 -6.91
N ASN A 66 4.53 -7.41 -8.15
CA ASN A 66 3.60 -6.76 -9.09
C ASN A 66 2.91 -5.50 -8.52
N GLN A 67 3.48 -4.86 -7.50
CA GLN A 67 2.93 -3.61 -6.96
C GLN A 67 3.36 -2.42 -7.82
N LYS A 68 2.41 -1.49 -8.04
CA LYS A 68 2.68 -0.22 -8.71
C LYS A 68 3.66 0.59 -7.86
N LEU A 69 4.73 1.06 -8.48
CA LEU A 69 5.62 2.05 -7.90
C LEU A 69 4.88 3.39 -7.91
N LEU A 70 4.44 3.80 -6.73
CA LEU A 70 3.75 5.07 -6.55
C LEU A 70 4.71 6.23 -6.79
N THR A 71 4.20 7.32 -7.34
CA THR A 71 4.93 8.59 -7.35
C THR A 71 5.10 9.11 -5.91
N PRO A 72 6.06 10.02 -5.64
CA PRO A 72 6.22 10.60 -4.30
C PRO A 72 4.93 11.21 -3.74
N ASP A 73 4.13 11.86 -4.58
CA ASP A 73 2.85 12.45 -4.19
C ASP A 73 1.80 11.37 -3.87
N GLU A 74 1.69 10.34 -4.71
CA GLU A 74 0.81 9.19 -4.47
C GLU A 74 1.19 8.45 -3.17
N LEU A 75 2.49 8.32 -2.88
CA LEU A 75 2.99 7.68 -1.67
C LEU A 75 2.67 8.51 -0.43
N LEU A 76 2.83 9.84 -0.50
CA LEU A 76 2.45 10.74 0.58
C LEU A 76 0.94 10.61 0.89
N LEU A 77 0.10 10.62 -0.14
CA LEU A 77 -1.35 10.46 0.01
C LEU A 77 -1.70 9.10 0.63
N ALA A 78 -1.10 8.00 0.14
CA ALA A 78 -1.31 6.67 0.69
C ALA A 78 -0.88 6.58 2.17
N SER A 79 0.23 7.21 2.53
CA SER A 79 0.71 7.26 3.92
C SER A 79 -0.22 8.05 4.83
N GLN A 80 -0.77 9.18 4.36
CA GLN A 80 -1.72 9.98 5.12
C GLN A 80 -3.02 9.21 5.36
N GLU A 81 -3.54 8.54 4.34
CA GLU A 81 -4.74 7.72 4.45
C GLU A 81 -4.53 6.53 5.40
N ALA A 82 -3.41 5.82 5.27
CA ALA A 82 -3.06 4.73 6.19
C ALA A 82 -2.95 5.20 7.65
N THR A 83 -2.36 6.38 7.87
CA THR A 83 -2.26 6.98 9.21
C THR A 83 -3.64 7.29 9.77
N ARG A 84 -4.51 7.90 8.96
CA ARG A 84 -5.88 8.23 9.35
C ARG A 84 -6.68 6.98 9.73
N GLN A 85 -6.58 5.92 8.93
CA GLN A 85 -7.25 4.66 9.21
C GLN A 85 -6.72 4.01 10.49
N ALA A 86 -5.41 4.05 10.72
CA ALA A 86 -4.80 3.54 11.95
C ALA A 86 -5.26 4.33 13.18
N GLU A 87 -5.34 5.67 13.09
CA GLU A 87 -5.86 6.51 14.17
C GLU A 87 -7.33 6.20 14.47
N GLU A 88 -8.16 6.02 13.46
CA GLU A 88 -9.56 5.68 13.62
C GLU A 88 -9.74 4.30 14.27
N ALA A 89 -9.00 3.30 13.79
CA ALA A 89 -8.99 1.97 14.38
C ALA A 89 -8.52 2.00 15.84
N ASN A 90 -7.50 2.81 16.16
CA ASN A 90 -7.01 2.94 17.53
C ASN A 90 -8.04 3.61 18.45
N ARG A 91 -8.74 4.65 17.99
CA ARG A 91 -9.82 5.28 18.76
C ARG A 91 -10.96 4.30 19.06
N GLN A 92 -11.36 3.50 18.07
CA GLN A 92 -12.38 2.47 18.26
C GLN A 92 -11.92 1.41 19.27
N ALA A 93 -10.66 0.99 19.21
CA ALA A 93 -10.09 0.05 20.16
C ALA A 93 -10.03 0.62 21.59
N GLU A 94 -9.65 1.89 21.76
CA GLU A 94 -9.64 2.57 23.05
C GLU A 94 -11.05 2.69 23.66
N GLU A 95 -12.05 3.02 22.84
CA GLU A 95 -13.44 3.10 23.29
C GLU A 95 -13.97 1.72 23.71
N ALA A 96 -13.70 0.68 22.91
CA ALA A 96 -14.07 -0.69 23.24
C ALA A 96 -13.40 -1.17 24.54
N ASN A 97 -12.12 -0.86 24.73
CA ASN A 97 -11.40 -1.18 25.97
C ASN A 97 -12.00 -0.48 27.17
N ARG A 98 -12.32 0.82 27.06
CA ARG A 98 -12.97 1.56 28.16
C ARG A 98 -14.31 0.94 28.54
N GLN A 99 -15.14 0.58 27.56
CA GLN A 99 -16.42 -0.08 27.82
C GLN A 99 -16.24 -1.45 28.48
N ALA A 100 -15.24 -2.22 28.05
CA ALA A 100 -14.92 -3.51 28.65
C ALA A 100 -14.47 -3.35 30.11
N GLU A 101 -13.59 -2.39 30.41
CA GLU A 101 -13.14 -2.09 31.77
C GLU A 101 -14.30 -1.67 32.68
N GLU A 102 -15.20 -0.81 32.21
CA GLU A 102 -16.39 -0.42 32.97
C GLU A 102 -17.31 -1.62 33.26
N SER A 103 -17.54 -2.47 32.26
CA SER A 103 -18.32 -3.69 32.40
C SER A 103 -17.71 -4.63 33.43
N GLU A 104 -16.40 -4.85 33.37
CA GLU A 104 -15.67 -5.67 34.34
C GLU A 104 -15.77 -5.11 35.75
N GLN A 105 -15.61 -3.80 35.93
CA GLN A 105 -15.73 -3.16 37.23
C GLN A 105 -17.14 -3.35 37.82
N ARG A 106 -18.18 -3.17 37.01
CA ARG A 106 -19.57 -3.40 37.43
C ARG A 106 -19.79 -4.86 37.82
N ALA A 107 -19.33 -5.81 37.01
CA ALA A 107 -19.44 -7.25 37.30
C ALA A 107 -18.71 -7.62 38.60
N ARG A 108 -17.52 -7.04 38.85
CA ARG A 108 -16.76 -7.25 40.09
C ARG A 108 -17.50 -6.71 41.32
N LEU A 109 -18.09 -5.52 41.21
CA LEU A 109 -18.88 -4.91 42.30
C LEU A 109 -20.13 -5.72 42.61
N GLU A 110 -20.88 -6.14 41.60
CA GLU A 110 -22.06 -6.99 41.78
C GLU A 110 -21.70 -8.34 42.40
N LYS A 111 -20.62 -8.97 41.94
CA LYS A 111 -20.11 -10.20 42.55
C LYS A 111 -19.78 -10.00 44.04
N ALA A 112 -19.06 -8.93 44.38
CA ALA A 112 -18.72 -8.63 45.77
C ALA A 112 -19.96 -8.38 46.65
N ARG A 113 -21.01 -7.76 46.09
CA ARG A 113 -22.30 -7.57 46.77
C ARG A 113 -23.02 -8.89 47.00
N ALA A 114 -23.09 -9.73 45.97
CA ALA A 114 -23.69 -11.06 46.05
C ALA A 114 -22.96 -11.94 47.08
N ASP A 115 -21.62 -11.95 47.07
CA ASP A 115 -20.80 -12.70 48.03
C ASP A 115 -21.07 -12.25 49.47
N ARG A 116 -21.15 -10.92 49.70
CA ARG A 116 -21.46 -10.36 51.03
C ARG A 116 -22.87 -10.71 51.49
N LEU A 117 -23.85 -10.74 50.58
CA LEU A 117 -25.22 -11.12 50.91
C LEU A 117 -25.31 -12.61 51.23
N ALA A 118 -24.67 -13.47 50.41
CA ALA A 118 -24.60 -14.90 50.64
C ALA A 118 -23.97 -15.23 51.99
N GLU A 119 -22.89 -14.54 52.37
CA GLU A 119 -22.25 -14.71 53.67
C GLU A 119 -23.17 -14.31 54.84
N LYS A 120 -23.92 -13.20 54.71
CA LYS A 120 -24.91 -12.81 55.71
C LYS A 120 -26.05 -13.82 55.85
N LEU A 121 -26.52 -14.39 54.73
CA LEU A 121 -27.56 -15.42 54.74
C LEU A 121 -27.08 -16.70 55.44
N ARG A 122 -25.83 -17.11 55.20
CA ARG A 122 -25.18 -18.22 55.91
C ARG A 122 -25.10 -17.97 57.41
N GLN A 123 -24.72 -16.76 57.83
CA GLN A 123 -24.67 -16.38 59.26
C GLN A 123 -26.04 -16.39 59.94
N LEU A 124 -27.10 -16.10 59.19
CA LEU A 124 -28.48 -16.14 59.69
C LEU A 124 -29.08 -17.56 59.68
N GLY A 125 -28.31 -18.58 59.27
CA GLY A 125 -28.79 -19.97 59.21
C GLY A 125 -29.82 -20.21 58.12
N VAL A 126 -29.91 -19.31 57.12
CA VAL A 126 -30.71 -19.54 55.91
C VAL A 126 -29.87 -20.43 54.99
N GLU A 127 -29.93 -21.73 55.28
CA GLU A 127 -29.51 -22.73 54.32
C GLU A 127 -30.44 -22.59 53.12
N SER A 128 -29.89 -22.28 51.94
CA SER A 128 -30.64 -22.17 50.70
C SER A 128 -31.15 -23.56 50.33
N ALA A 129 -32.22 -24.00 51.00
CA ALA A 129 -32.98 -25.16 50.62
C ALA A 129 -33.57 -24.89 49.23
N ASP A 130 -33.05 -25.64 48.26
CA ASP A 130 -33.78 -26.21 47.13
C ASP A 130 -34.75 -25.25 46.42
N LEU A 131 -34.20 -24.48 45.47
CA LEU A 131 -34.95 -23.94 44.35
C LEU A 131 -34.42 -24.55 43.04
N GLU A 132 -34.24 -25.87 43.01
CA GLU A 132 -33.94 -26.63 41.78
C GLU A 132 -35.18 -27.15 41.04
N ASP A 133 -36.40 -27.01 41.59
CA ASP A 133 -37.63 -27.42 40.90
C ASP A 133 -38.67 -26.28 40.91
N LEU A 134 -38.80 -25.56 39.79
CA LEU A 134 -40.05 -24.99 39.24
C LEU A 134 -39.83 -24.38 37.85
#